data_AF-A0A848WXX5-F1
#
_entry.id   AF-A0A848WXX5-F1
#
_cell.length_a   1.000
_cell.length_b   1.000
_cell.length_c   1.000
_cell.angle_alpha   90.00
_cell.angle_beta   90.00
_cell.angle_gamma   90.00
#
_symmetry.space_group_name_H-M   'P 1'
#
loop_
_entity.id
_entity.type
_entity.pdbx_description
1 polymer ?
#
loop_
_entity_poly.entity_id
_entity_poly.type
_entity_poly.pdbx_seq_one_letter_code
_entity_poly.pdbx_strand_id
1 'polypeptide(L)'
;MNENPELIAELKRAYAMELETVQNYIAASINLDGVRSEVIKKELAADITEEMTHAQTLANRIKTIGGVVPGSYDLERGQDSLQPLEDSTDIVGVIKGVIDAENAAISQYKKINEISDGVDYDTQDM
;
A
#
# COMPACT_ATOMS: atom_id res chain seq x y z
N MET A 1 3.22 13.56 -24.53
CA MET A 1 2.77 13.20 -23.17
C MET A 1 3.07 14.41 -22.31
N ASN A 2 2.08 14.98 -21.65
CA ASN A 2 2.34 16.03 -20.67
C ASN A 2 2.79 15.31 -19.40
N GLU A 3 4.09 15.28 -19.16
CA GLU A 3 4.65 14.78 -17.91
C GLU A 3 4.11 15.67 -16.78
N ASN A 4 3.42 15.07 -15.81
CA ASN A 4 3.05 15.73 -14.55
C ASN A 4 3.97 15.14 -13.45
N PRO A 5 5.12 15.79 -13.15
CA PRO A 5 6.10 15.23 -12.22
C PRO A 5 5.55 15.06 -10.80
N GLU A 6 4.61 15.92 -10.39
CA GLU A 6 3.96 15.84 -9.10
C GLU A 6 3.06 14.59 -9.01
N LEU A 7 2.19 14.38 -10.01
CA LEU A 7 1.35 13.17 -10.07
C LEU A 7 2.20 11.89 -10.08
N ILE A 8 3.28 11.87 -10.86
CA ILE A 8 4.22 10.74 -10.89
C ILE A 8 4.84 10.49 -9.51
N ALA A 9 5.22 11.54 -8.77
CA ALA A 9 5.80 11.40 -7.45
C ALA A 9 4.78 10.83 -6.44
N GLU A 10 3.54 11.27 -6.49
CA GLU A 10 2.48 10.77 -5.60
C GLU A 10 2.06 9.33 -5.92
N LEU A 11 2.03 8.94 -7.20
CA LEU A 11 1.83 7.54 -7.59
C LEU A 11 2.98 6.64 -7.12
N LYS A 12 4.23 7.12 -7.17
CA LYS A 12 5.39 6.38 -6.63
C LYS A 12 5.30 6.19 -5.12
N ARG A 13 4.78 7.20 -4.39
CA ARG A 13 4.53 7.10 -2.96
C ARG A 13 3.47 6.05 -2.66
N ALA A 14 2.32 6.08 -3.35
CA ALA A 14 1.30 5.05 -3.22
C ALA A 14 1.85 3.65 -3.54
N TYR A 15 2.63 3.52 -4.61
CA TYR A 15 3.29 2.25 -4.97
C TYR A 15 4.20 1.71 -3.86
N ALA A 16 4.97 2.59 -3.21
CA ALA A 16 5.82 2.22 -2.08
C ALA A 16 4.99 1.74 -0.88
N MET A 17 3.87 2.43 -0.60
CA MET A 17 2.94 2.07 0.48
C MET A 17 2.37 0.68 0.27
N GLU A 18 1.85 0.37 -0.92
CA GLU A 18 1.24 -0.96 -1.18
C GLU A 18 2.26 -2.09 -1.10
N LEU A 19 3.48 -1.86 -1.59
CA LEU A 19 4.55 -2.85 -1.41
C LEU A 19 4.97 -3.02 0.05
N GLU A 20 4.89 -1.98 0.88
CA GLU A 20 5.11 -2.10 2.31
C GLU A 20 3.98 -2.88 2.99
N THR A 21 2.73 -2.62 2.62
CA THR A 21 1.56 -3.37 3.09
C THR A 21 1.71 -4.86 2.80
N VAL A 22 2.10 -5.24 1.57
CA VAL A 22 2.38 -6.63 1.20
C VAL A 22 3.40 -7.27 2.15
N GLN A 23 4.51 -6.59 2.41
CA GLN A 23 5.57 -7.09 3.29
C GLN A 23 5.07 -7.30 4.71
N ASN A 24 4.29 -6.35 5.23
CA ASN A 24 3.78 -6.41 6.58
C ASN A 24 2.64 -7.42 6.73
N TYR A 25 1.77 -7.59 5.74
CA TYR A 25 0.72 -8.63 5.73
C TYR A 25 1.33 -10.03 5.67
N ILE A 26 2.42 -10.23 4.91
CA ILE A 26 3.20 -11.48 4.97
C ILE A 26 3.70 -11.70 6.40
N ALA A 27 4.33 -10.70 7.01
CA ALA A 27 4.88 -10.86 8.36
C ALA A 27 3.78 -11.15 9.40
N ALA A 28 2.69 -10.41 9.39
CA ALA A 28 1.57 -10.56 10.32
C ALA A 28 0.82 -11.89 10.11
N SER A 29 0.57 -12.31 8.86
CA SER A 29 -0.10 -13.58 8.56
C SER A 29 0.71 -14.81 8.94
N ILE A 30 2.04 -14.69 9.09
CA ILE A 30 2.91 -15.78 9.55
C ILE A 30 3.11 -15.74 11.06
N ASN A 31 3.50 -14.58 11.60
CA ASN A 31 3.97 -14.43 12.98
C ASN A 31 2.85 -14.37 14.02
N LEU A 32 1.61 -14.06 13.64
CA LEU A 32 0.51 -13.94 14.61
C LEU A 32 0.15 -15.31 15.21
N ASP A 33 0.18 -15.40 16.53
CA ASP A 33 -0.07 -16.60 17.32
C ASP A 33 -1.40 -16.53 18.09
N GLY A 34 -1.87 -17.69 18.53
CA GLY A 34 -3.03 -17.81 19.42
C GLY A 34 -4.30 -18.35 18.75
N VAL A 35 -5.18 -18.95 19.55
CA VAL A 35 -6.36 -19.69 19.06
C VAL A 35 -7.32 -18.84 18.22
N ARG A 36 -7.34 -17.52 18.45
CA ARG A 36 -8.22 -16.58 17.76
C ARG A 36 -7.58 -15.91 16.53
N SER A 37 -6.29 -16.12 16.27
CA SER A 37 -5.58 -15.44 15.18
C SER A 37 -5.87 -16.03 13.81
N GLU A 38 -6.31 -17.29 13.72
CA GLU A 38 -6.51 -18.03 12.47
C GLU A 38 -7.41 -17.33 11.45
N VAL A 39 -8.42 -16.58 11.89
CA VAL A 39 -9.26 -15.81 10.98
C VAL A 39 -8.45 -14.65 10.40
N ILE A 40 -7.81 -13.84 11.25
CA ILE A 40 -7.02 -12.68 10.85
C ILE A 40 -5.86 -13.08 9.94
N LYS A 41 -5.17 -14.18 10.24
CA LYS A 41 -4.09 -14.69 9.38
C LYS A 41 -4.57 -15.02 7.98
N LYS A 42 -5.77 -15.60 7.84
CA LYS A 42 -6.35 -15.96 6.54
C LYS A 42 -6.80 -14.74 5.75
N GLU A 43 -7.42 -13.76 6.41
CA GLU A 43 -7.78 -12.48 5.76
C GLU A 43 -6.52 -11.78 5.26
N LEU A 44 -5.53 -11.55 6.14
CA LEU A 44 -4.25 -10.94 5.75
C LEU A 44 -3.54 -11.71 4.63
N ALA A 45 -3.56 -13.04 4.67
CA ALA A 45 -2.94 -13.86 3.63
C ALA A 45 -3.65 -13.75 2.27
N ALA A 46 -4.98 -13.57 2.26
CA ALA A 46 -5.74 -13.35 1.05
C ALA A 46 -5.42 -11.97 0.45
N ASP A 47 -5.36 -10.93 1.30
CA ASP A 47 -5.20 -9.54 0.90
C ASP A 47 -3.79 -9.24 0.34
N ILE A 48 -2.77 -10.06 0.65
CA ILE A 48 -1.43 -9.94 0.02
C ILE A 48 -1.50 -9.86 -1.50
N THR A 49 -2.41 -10.62 -2.13
CA THR A 49 -2.55 -10.62 -3.60
C THR A 49 -3.29 -9.37 -4.09
N GLU A 50 -4.22 -8.85 -3.29
CA GLU A 50 -4.94 -7.61 -3.58
C GLU A 50 -3.98 -6.41 -3.56
N GLU A 51 -3.16 -6.27 -2.51
CA GLU A 51 -2.19 -5.18 -2.43
C GLU A 51 -1.09 -5.27 -3.49
N MET A 52 -0.68 -6.49 -3.85
CA MET A 52 0.21 -6.70 -4.97
C MET A 52 -0.42 -6.25 -6.30
N THR A 53 -1.73 -6.44 -6.45
CA THR A 53 -2.49 -5.97 -7.61
C THR A 53 -2.54 -4.45 -7.64
N HIS A 54 -2.81 -3.79 -6.50
CA HIS A 54 -2.75 -2.33 -6.38
C HIS A 54 -1.36 -1.78 -6.77
N ALA A 55 -0.29 -2.35 -6.22
CA ALA A 55 1.08 -1.97 -6.56
C ALA A 55 1.38 -2.13 -8.07
N GLN A 56 0.94 -3.22 -8.70
CA GLN A 56 1.14 -3.43 -10.14
C GLN A 56 0.34 -2.44 -10.99
N THR A 57 -0.90 -2.13 -10.60
CA THR A 57 -1.74 -1.12 -11.25
C THR A 57 -1.08 0.25 -11.20
N LEU A 58 -0.60 0.67 -10.03
CA LEU A 58 0.14 1.92 -9.85
C LEU A 58 1.43 1.96 -10.69
N ALA A 59 2.22 0.88 -10.69
CA ALA A 59 3.44 0.77 -11.49
C ALA A 59 3.17 0.92 -13.00
N ASN A 60 2.12 0.26 -13.51
CA ASN A 60 1.69 0.40 -14.89
C ASN A 60 1.28 1.83 -15.22
N ARG A 61 0.56 2.50 -14.30
CA ARG A 61 0.16 3.90 -14.49
C ARG A 61 1.34 4.85 -14.50
N ILE A 62 2.26 4.72 -13.54
CA ILE A 62 3.53 5.47 -13.49
C ILE A 62 4.24 5.39 -14.85
N LYS A 63 4.37 4.19 -15.41
CA LYS A 63 5.04 4.01 -16.71
C LYS A 63 4.26 4.63 -17.86
N THR A 64 2.94 4.49 -17.86
CA THR A 64 2.04 5.03 -18.90
C THR A 64 2.17 6.55 -19.03
N ILE A 65 2.28 7.27 -17.91
CA ILE A 65 2.38 8.74 -17.91
C ILE A 65 3.82 9.28 -17.99
N GLY A 66 4.79 8.43 -18.34
CA GLY A 66 6.18 8.83 -18.61
C GLY A 66 7.15 8.65 -17.43
N GLY A 67 6.68 8.15 -16.29
CA GLY A 67 7.52 7.85 -15.14
C GLY A 67 8.39 6.59 -15.28
N VAL A 68 9.33 6.45 -14.36
CA VAL A 68 10.11 5.22 -14.14
C VAL A 68 9.70 4.63 -12.80
N VAL A 69 9.25 3.37 -12.81
CA VAL A 69 8.84 2.65 -11.60
C VAL A 69 10.08 2.44 -10.71
N PRO A 70 10.03 2.85 -9.42
CA PRO A 70 11.16 2.73 -8.52
C PRO A 70 11.46 1.26 -8.15
N GLY A 71 12.74 0.95 -7.93
CA GLY A 71 13.17 -0.32 -7.36
C GLY A 71 13.25 -0.24 -5.82
N SER A 72 13.49 -1.38 -5.15
CA SER A 72 13.44 -1.46 -3.69
C SER A 72 14.35 -0.49 -2.92
N TYR A 73 15.47 -0.07 -3.52
CA TYR A 73 16.40 0.89 -2.92
C TYR A 73 15.89 2.34 -2.96
N ASP A 74 14.87 2.62 -3.77
CA ASP A 74 14.28 3.95 -3.95
C ASP A 74 12.91 4.08 -3.23
N LEU A 75 12.47 3.04 -2.51
CA LEU A 75 11.17 3.02 -1.82
C LEU A 75 11.32 3.49 -0.37
N GLU A 76 10.70 4.64 -0.06
CA GLU A 76 10.50 5.09 1.33
C GLU A 76 9.55 4.13 2.06
N ARG A 77 9.79 3.95 3.37
CA ARG A 77 8.98 3.14 4.27
C ARG A 77 8.43 4.01 5.40
N GLY A 78 7.25 3.68 5.91
CA GLY A 78 6.61 4.48 6.96
C GLY A 78 5.41 3.84 7.66
N GLN A 79 5.14 2.55 7.48
CA GLN A 79 4.05 1.84 8.15
C GLN A 79 4.47 1.35 9.55
N ASP A 80 4.78 2.29 10.44
CA ASP A 80 5.31 2.00 11.78
C ASP A 80 4.37 1.12 12.62
N SER A 81 3.06 1.36 12.56
CA SER A 81 2.06 0.63 13.38
C SER A 81 1.71 -0.77 12.85
N LEU A 82 2.13 -1.11 11.63
CA LEU A 82 1.88 -2.40 10.99
C LEU A 82 3.13 -3.29 10.96
N GLN A 83 4.25 -2.83 11.55
CA GLN A 83 5.45 -3.65 11.73
C GLN A 83 5.19 -4.86 12.66
N PRO A 84 6.00 -5.93 12.56
CA PRO A 84 5.89 -7.07 13.46
C PRO A 84 5.93 -6.64 14.94
N LEU A 85 4.91 -7.06 15.69
CA LEU A 85 4.79 -6.75 17.11
C LEU A 85 5.70 -7.68 17.95
N GLU A 86 6.17 -7.17 19.10
CA GLU A 86 6.93 -7.96 20.06
C GLU A 86 6.09 -9.09 20.68
N ASP A 87 4.82 -8.79 21.01
CA ASP A 87 3.84 -9.79 21.42
C ASP A 87 3.13 -10.36 20.19
N SER A 88 3.51 -11.58 19.81
CA SER A 88 2.90 -12.29 18.68
C SER A 88 1.42 -12.63 18.88
N THR A 89 0.86 -12.45 20.09
CA THR A 89 -0.55 -12.69 20.38
C THR A 89 -1.41 -11.42 20.36
N ASP A 90 -0.82 -10.24 20.12
CA ASP A 90 -1.54 -8.97 20.06
C ASP A 90 -2.28 -8.77 18.73
N ILE A 91 -3.42 -9.45 18.63
CA ILE A 91 -4.34 -9.31 17.49
C ILE A 91 -4.88 -7.87 17.36
N VAL A 92 -5.06 -7.16 18.48
CA VAL A 92 -5.60 -5.79 18.46
C VAL A 92 -4.60 -4.82 17.87
N GLY A 93 -3.31 -4.98 18.20
CA GLY A 93 -2.22 -4.23 17.59
C GLY A 93 -2.17 -4.40 16.08
N VAL A 94 -2.25 -5.64 15.59
CA VAL A 94 -2.28 -5.92 14.14
C VAL A 94 -3.48 -5.26 13.46
N ILE A 95 -4.69 -5.38 14.02
CA ILE A 95 -5.89 -4.75 13.44
C ILE A 95 -5.76 -3.23 13.39
N LYS A 96 -5.18 -2.60 14.42
CA LYS A 96 -4.94 -1.16 14.41
C LYS A 96 -3.92 -0.76 13.35
N GLY A 97 -2.83 -1.53 13.20
CA GLY A 97 -1.84 -1.32 12.15
C GLY A 97 -2.46 -1.38 10.75
N VAL A 98 -3.34 -2.36 10.50
CA VAL A 98 -4.09 -2.48 9.23
C VAL A 98 -4.92 -1.22 9.02
N ILE A 99 -5.74 -0.82 9.99
CA ILE A 99 -6.60 0.37 9.88
C ILE A 99 -5.78 1.64 9.61
N ASP A 100 -4.62 1.80 10.24
CA ASP A 100 -3.75 2.94 10.02
C ASP A 100 -3.18 2.96 8.60
N ALA A 101 -2.71 1.81 8.09
CA ALA A 101 -2.22 1.66 6.72
C ALA A 101 -3.31 1.99 5.68
N GLU A 102 -4.51 1.44 5.85
CA GLU A 102 -5.66 1.68 4.97
C GLU A 102 -6.07 3.16 4.96
N ASN A 103 -6.15 3.80 6.14
CA ASN A 103 -6.47 5.22 6.23
C ASN A 103 -5.41 6.09 5.55
N ALA A 104 -4.13 5.71 5.64
CA ALA A 104 -3.05 6.39 4.95
C ALA A 104 -3.16 6.22 3.43
N ALA A 105 -3.44 5.00 2.94
CA ALA A 105 -3.65 4.72 1.52
C ALA A 105 -4.83 5.51 0.96
N ILE A 106 -5.98 5.50 1.64
CA ILE A 106 -7.17 6.31 1.27
C ILE A 106 -6.82 7.80 1.18
N SER A 107 -6.05 8.31 2.12
CA SER A 107 -5.64 9.72 2.13
C SER A 107 -4.71 10.03 0.94
N GLN A 108 -3.78 9.12 0.63
CA GLN A 108 -2.89 9.23 -0.52
C GLN A 108 -3.67 9.18 -1.84
N TYR A 109 -4.66 8.29 -1.99
CA TYR A 109 -5.49 8.19 -3.18
C TYR A 109 -6.37 9.42 -3.39
N LYS A 110 -6.94 9.98 -2.32
CA LYS A 110 -7.67 11.25 -2.41
C LYS A 110 -6.79 12.38 -2.94
N LYS A 111 -5.55 12.47 -2.46
CA LYS A 111 -4.57 13.45 -2.95
C LYS A 111 -4.25 13.24 -4.43
N ILE A 112 -4.03 11.99 -4.86
CA ILE A 112 -3.81 11.66 -6.27
C ILE A 112 -5.01 12.10 -7.12
N ASN A 113 -6.23 11.78 -6.68
CA ASN A 113 -7.47 12.16 -7.37
C ASN A 113 -7.60 13.66 -7.55
N GLU A 114 -7.29 14.45 -6.51
CA GLU A 114 -7.28 15.92 -6.57
C GLU A 114 -6.25 16.46 -7.56
N ILE A 115 -5.04 15.88 -7.62
CA ILE A 115 -3.98 16.31 -8.55
C ILE A 115 -4.33 15.95 -9.99
N SER A 116 -5.00 14.82 -10.21
CA SER A 116 -5.42 14.36 -11.53
C SER A 116 -6.70 15.02 -12.06
N ASP A 117 -7.48 15.69 -11.21
CA ASP A 117 -8.78 16.24 -11.59
C ASP A 117 -8.67 17.25 -12.74
N GLY A 118 -9.45 17.03 -13.79
CA GLY A 118 -9.46 17.88 -14.99
C GLY A 118 -8.19 17.81 -15.85
N VAL A 119 -7.20 17.00 -15.48
CA VAL A 119 -5.91 16.91 -16.17
C VAL A 119 -5.62 15.48 -16.65
N ASP A 120 -5.97 14.47 -15.87
CA ASP A 120 -5.70 13.05 -16.15
C ASP A 120 -6.79 12.12 -15.60
N TYR A 121 -7.91 12.03 -16.32
CA TYR A 121 -9.07 11.22 -15.93
C TYR A 121 -8.77 9.73 -15.78
N ASP A 122 -7.84 9.17 -16.59
CA ASP A 122 -7.47 7.76 -16.48
C ASP A 122 -6.78 7.46 -15.14
N THR A 123 -6.02 8.42 -14.59
CA THR A 123 -5.44 8.27 -13.25
C THR A 123 -6.50 8.47 -12.16
N GLN A 124 -7.48 9.34 -12.39
CA GLN A 124 -8.55 9.66 -11.44
C GLN A 124 -9.56 8.52 -11.27
N ASP A 125 -9.84 7.76 -12.33
CA ASP A 125 -10.83 6.67 -12.36
C ASP A 125 -10.27 5.32 -11.82
N MET A 126 -8.96 5.26 -11.59
CA MET A 126 -8.23 4.08 -11.11
C MET A 126 -8.41 3.89 -9.60
#